data_AF-A0A953JDH8-F1
#
_entry.id   AF-A0A953JDH8-F1
#
_cell.length_a   1.000
_cell.length_b   1.000
_cell.length_c   1.000
_cell.angle_alpha   90.00
_cell.angle_beta   90.00
_cell.angle_gamma   90.00
#
_symmetry.space_group_name_H-M   'P 1'
#
loop_
_entity.id
_entity.type
_entity.pdbx_description
1 polymer ?
#
loop_
_entity_poly.entity_id
_entity_poly.type
_entity_poly.pdbx_seq_one_letter_code
_entity_poly.pdbx_strand_id
1 'polypeptide(L)'
;MYALWAGRLQRAVAAAFYFIGKLFLLNFAFGVVTATRVVGLYPPLISSSLDPNCSLTVFTSSLSHLSLGNHDGDGPAVLPVVIASRLWIFRIFRNKVTEEEILKDKEAF
;
A
#
# COMPACT_ATOMS: atom_id res chain seq x y z
N MET A 1 -20.42 33.54 22.37
CA MET A 1 -19.23 32.66 22.51
C MET A 1 -19.45 31.24 21.96
N TYR A 2 -20.58 30.57 22.25
CA TYR A 2 -20.87 29.20 21.77
C TYR A 2 -20.99 29.03 20.25
N ALA A 3 -21.55 30.01 19.53
CA ALA A 3 -21.70 29.94 18.07
C ALA A 3 -20.35 29.92 17.30
N LEU A 4 -19.32 30.57 17.84
CA LEU A 4 -17.97 30.58 17.25
C LEU A 4 -17.24 29.24 17.45
N TRP A 5 -17.47 28.57 18.58
CA TRP A 5 -16.92 27.25 18.87
C TRP A 5 -17.58 26.14 18.03
N ALA A 6 -18.90 26.16 17.91
CA ALA A 6 -19.65 25.24 17.06
C ALA A 6 -19.21 25.33 15.58
N GLY A 7 -19.03 26.56 15.07
CA GLY A 7 -18.55 26.78 13.70
C GLY A 7 -17.09 26.38 13.46
N ARG A 8 -16.22 26.41 14.48
CA ARG A 8 -14.83 25.89 14.37
C ARG A 8 -14.79 24.37 14.38
N LEU A 9 -15.60 23.74 15.21
CA LEU A 9 -15.72 22.28 15.28
C LEU A 9 -16.27 21.70 13.97
N GLN A 10 -17.33 22.31 13.42
CA GLN A 10 -17.93 21.86 12.17
C GLN A 10 -16.98 22.00 10.97
N ARG A 11 -16.17 23.06 10.94
CA ARG A 11 -15.11 23.23 9.93
C ARG A 11 -13.98 22.21 10.09
N ALA A 12 -13.57 21.89 11.31
CA ALA A 12 -12.55 20.87 11.57
C ALA A 12 -13.03 19.46 11.18
N VAL A 13 -14.29 19.14 11.48
CA VAL A 13 -14.92 17.87 11.09
C VAL A 13 -15.04 17.76 9.57
N ALA A 14 -15.53 18.81 8.89
CA ALA A 14 -15.60 18.84 7.43
C ALA A 14 -14.20 18.73 6.78
N ALA A 15 -13.19 19.39 7.35
CA ALA A 15 -11.82 19.27 6.89
C ALA A 15 -11.26 17.85 7.08
N ALA A 16 -11.54 17.20 8.21
CA ALA A 16 -11.12 15.82 8.46
C ALA A 16 -11.75 14.84 7.44
N PHE A 17 -13.05 14.96 7.18
CA PHE A 17 -13.73 14.15 6.16
C PHE A 17 -13.17 14.39 4.76
N TYR A 18 -12.90 15.64 4.41
CA TYR A 18 -12.26 15.98 3.13
C TYR A 18 -10.85 15.39 3.01
N PHE A 19 -10.03 15.48 4.06
CA PHE A 19 -8.67 14.92 4.07
C PHE A 19 -8.68 13.39 3.96
N ILE A 20 -9.53 12.72 4.73
CA ILE A 20 -9.68 11.26 4.69
C ILE A 20 -10.18 10.82 3.31
N GLY A 21 -11.20 11.49 2.76
CA GLY A 21 -11.70 11.21 1.42
C GLY A 21 -10.64 11.42 0.34
N LYS A 22 -9.85 12.50 0.43
CA LYS A 22 -8.76 12.80 -0.51
C LYS A 22 -7.65 11.76 -0.47
N LEU A 23 -7.26 11.29 0.73
CA LEU A 23 -6.27 10.22 0.89
C LEU A 23 -6.75 8.90 0.29
N PHE A 24 -8.03 8.57 0.50
CA PHE A 24 -8.62 7.37 -0.09
C PHE A 24 -8.62 7.42 -1.62
N LEU A 25 -9.08 8.53 -2.20
CA LEU A 25 -9.13 8.70 -3.66
C LEU A 25 -7.74 8.66 -4.30
N LEU A 26 -6.72 9.24 -3.66
CA LEU A 26 -5.35 9.23 -4.18
C LEU A 26 -4.76 7.82 -4.22
N ASN A 27 -4.94 7.05 -3.14
CA ASN A 27 -4.48 5.65 -3.08
C ASN A 27 -5.24 4.77 -4.08
N PHE A 28 -6.56 4.98 -4.22
CA PHE A 28 -7.36 4.25 -5.19
C PHE A 28 -6.93 4.54 -6.62
N ALA A 29 -6.71 5.81 -6.97
CA ALA A 29 -6.23 6.20 -8.29
C ALA A 29 -4.87 5.56 -8.63
N PHE A 30 -3.94 5.50 -7.68
CA PHE A 30 -2.65 4.82 -7.85
C PHE A 30 -2.83 3.31 -8.13
N GLY A 31 -3.72 2.66 -7.39
CA GLY A 31 -4.09 1.26 -7.61
C GLY A 31 -4.65 1.02 -9.02
N VAL A 32 -5.57 1.88 -9.48
CA VAL A 32 -6.16 1.80 -10.81
C VAL A 32 -5.11 2.00 -11.91
N VAL A 33 -4.24 3.00 -11.78
CA VAL A 33 -3.15 3.22 -12.76
C VAL A 33 -2.25 2.00 -12.87
N THR A 34 -1.85 1.43 -11.72
CA THR A 34 -0.99 0.24 -11.70
C THR A 34 -1.67 -0.96 -12.33
N ALA A 35 -2.95 -1.19 -12.02
CA ALA A 35 -3.74 -2.28 -12.59
C ALA A 35 -3.90 -2.12 -14.11
N THR A 36 -4.23 -0.93 -14.60
CA THR A 36 -4.36 -0.66 -16.04
C THR A 36 -3.05 -0.89 -16.77
N ARG A 37 -1.89 -0.58 -16.17
CA ARG A 37 -0.58 -0.90 -16.77
C ARG A 37 -0.35 -2.40 -16.87
N VAL A 38 -0.66 -3.16 -15.83
CA VAL A 38 -0.51 -4.63 -15.84
C VAL A 38 -1.42 -5.27 -16.89
N VAL A 39 -2.68 -4.85 -16.96
CA VAL A 39 -3.63 -5.36 -17.97
C VAL A 39 -3.20 -4.97 -19.38
N GLY A 40 -2.68 -3.76 -19.59
CA GLY A 40 -2.20 -3.30 -20.89
C GLY A 40 -0.91 -4.00 -21.37
N LEU A 41 -0.15 -4.63 -20.48
CA LEU A 41 1.03 -5.45 -20.82
C LEU A 41 0.66 -6.90 -21.14
N TYR A 42 -0.59 -7.32 -20.95
CA TYR A 42 -1.00 -8.66 -21.34
C TYR A 42 -1.30 -8.71 -22.85
N PRO A 43 -0.87 -9.74 -23.61
CA PRO A 43 -0.09 -10.92 -23.21
C PRO A 43 1.47 -10.83 -23.21
N PRO A 44 2.16 -9.92 -23.93
CA PRO A 44 3.62 -9.84 -23.90
C PRO A 44 4.14 -8.95 -22.76
N LEU A 45 4.85 -9.54 -21.79
CA LEU A 45 5.42 -8.81 -20.65
C LEU A 45 6.56 -7.88 -21.09
N ILE A 46 7.44 -8.37 -21.97
CA ILE A 46 8.57 -7.62 -22.52
C ILE A 46 8.72 -8.01 -23.99
N SER A 47 8.44 -7.08 -24.90
CA SER A 47 8.65 -7.25 -26.33
C SER A 47 10.12 -6.96 -26.68
N SER A 48 10.77 -7.90 -27.37
CA SER A 48 12.13 -7.70 -27.87
C SER A 48 12.10 -6.85 -29.15
N SER A 49 12.96 -5.82 -29.22
CA SER A 49 13.07 -4.92 -30.38
C SER A 49 13.96 -5.50 -31.50
N LEU A 50 14.77 -6.52 -31.19
CA LEU A 50 15.75 -7.11 -32.12
C LEU A 50 15.20 -8.33 -32.87
N ASP A 51 14.38 -9.16 -32.20
CA ASP A 51 13.72 -10.32 -32.80
C ASP A 51 12.34 -10.52 -32.15
N PRO A 52 11.24 -10.41 -32.93
CA PRO A 52 9.89 -10.59 -32.40
C PRO A 52 9.63 -12.00 -31.84
N ASN A 53 10.37 -13.04 -32.26
CA ASN A 53 10.21 -14.41 -31.76
C ASN A 53 10.79 -14.63 -30.36
N CYS A 54 11.68 -13.76 -29.89
CA CYS A 54 12.25 -13.81 -28.53
C CYS A 54 11.45 -12.99 -27.51
N SER A 55 10.20 -12.64 -27.82
CA SER A 55 9.34 -11.87 -26.90
C SER A 55 8.94 -12.72 -25.68
N LEU A 56 9.13 -12.16 -24.48
CA LEU A 56 8.75 -12.82 -23.23
C LEU A 56 7.25 -12.63 -23.01
N THR A 57 6.49 -13.70 -23.25
CA THR A 57 5.05 -13.75 -23.01
C THR A 57 4.75 -14.51 -21.73
N VAL A 58 3.57 -14.31 -21.15
CA VAL A 58 3.14 -15.04 -19.94
C VAL A 58 3.18 -16.56 -20.14
N PHE A 59 3.03 -17.03 -21.38
CA PHE A 59 3.00 -18.45 -21.72
C PHE A 59 4.38 -19.08 -21.91
N THR A 60 5.39 -18.28 -22.27
CA THR A 60 6.78 -18.75 -22.46
C THR A 60 7.66 -18.50 -21.24
N SER A 61 7.29 -17.57 -20.37
CA SER A 61 8.02 -17.18 -19.16
C SER A 61 7.43 -17.73 -17.86
N SER A 62 6.41 -18.58 -17.95
CA SER A 62 5.81 -19.21 -16.78
C SER A 62 6.71 -20.31 -16.22
N LEU A 63 6.69 -20.45 -14.88
CA LEU A 63 7.29 -21.57 -14.18
C LEU A 63 6.49 -22.86 -14.48
N SER A 64 7.12 -24.02 -14.26
CA SER A 64 6.45 -25.31 -14.42
C SER A 64 5.19 -25.39 -13.54
N HIS A 65 4.15 -26.08 -14.03
CA HIS A 65 2.85 -26.17 -13.34
C HIS A 65 2.95 -26.71 -11.90
N LEU A 66 3.96 -27.56 -11.64
CA LEU A 66 4.25 -28.11 -10.31
C LEU A 66 4.80 -27.05 -9.35
N SER A 67 5.70 -26.17 -9.81
CA SER A 67 6.30 -25.14 -8.95
C SER A 67 5.38 -23.93 -8.74
N LEU A 68 4.53 -23.62 -9.73
CA LEU A 68 3.52 -22.56 -9.64
C LEU A 68 2.45 -22.90 -8.60
N GLY A 69 1.90 -24.12 -8.66
CA GLY A 69 0.84 -24.55 -7.73
C GLY A 69 1.24 -24.55 -6.26
N ASN A 70 2.52 -24.77 -5.95
CA ASN A 70 3.01 -24.69 -4.57
C ASN A 70 3.09 -23.23 -4.08
N HIS A 71 3.59 -22.30 -4.92
CA HIS A 71 3.70 -20.88 -4.54
C HIS A 71 2.34 -20.18 -4.44
N ASP A 72 1.36 -20.61 -5.24
CA ASP A 72 0.00 -20.06 -5.21
C ASP A 72 -0.70 -20.30 -3.85
N GLY A 73 -0.32 -21.37 -3.13
CA GLY A 73 -0.89 -21.73 -1.82
C GLY A 73 -0.24 -21.02 -0.63
N ASP A 74 1.06 -20.76 -0.68
CA ASP A 74 1.81 -20.26 0.48
C ASP A 74 1.63 -18.75 0.70
N GLY A 75 1.45 -17.98 -0.38
CA GLY A 75 1.28 -16.52 -0.30
C GLY A 75 0.11 -16.09 0.61
N PRO A 76 -1.11 -16.62 0.41
CA PRO A 76 -2.27 -16.29 1.25
C PRO A 76 -2.11 -16.69 2.71
N ALA A 77 -1.34 -17.74 3.02
CA ALA A 77 -1.13 -18.21 4.40
C ALA A 77 -0.20 -17.29 5.20
N VAL A 78 0.82 -16.72 4.55
CA VAL A 78 1.80 -15.80 5.18
C VAL A 78 1.26 -14.37 5.29
N LEU A 79 0.40 -13.95 4.37
CA LEU A 79 -0.18 -12.61 4.35
C LEU A 79 -0.85 -12.15 5.66
N PRO A 80 -1.74 -12.93 6.32
CA PRO A 80 -2.39 -12.51 7.56
C PRO A 80 -1.38 -12.26 8.69
N VAL A 81 -0.29 -13.03 8.73
CA VAL A 81 0.78 -12.87 9.73
C VAL A 81 1.49 -11.53 9.54
N VAL A 82 1.82 -11.18 8.29
CA VAL A 82 2.49 -9.91 7.96
C VAL A 82 1.57 -8.71 8.22
N ILE A 83 0.27 -8.84 7.98
CA ILE A 83 -0.70 -7.78 8.30
C ILE A 83 -0.81 -7.63 9.82
N ALA A 84 -0.91 -8.74 10.55
CA ALA A 84 -0.98 -8.73 12.01
C ALA A 84 0.26 -8.09 12.65
N SER A 85 1.46 -8.37 12.14
CA SER A 85 2.69 -7.76 12.67
C SER A 85 2.73 -6.25 12.44
N ARG A 86 2.33 -5.76 11.26
CA ARG A 86 2.21 -4.31 11.01
C ARG A 86 1.18 -3.65 11.92
N LEU A 87 -0.01 -4.26 12.06
CA LEU A 87 -1.05 -3.77 12.96
C LEU A 87 -0.56 -3.73 14.42
N TRP A 88 0.20 -4.74 14.84
CA TRP A 88 0.77 -4.80 16.18
C TRP A 88 1.80 -3.70 16.43
N ILE A 89 2.69 -3.45 15.47
CA ILE A 89 3.67 -2.35 15.53
C ILE A 89 2.94 -1.01 15.63
N PHE A 90 1.95 -0.74 14.77
CA PHE A 90 1.16 0.49 14.87
C PHE A 90 0.40 0.62 16.19
N ARG A 91 0.00 -0.49 16.81
CA ARG A 91 -0.63 -0.50 18.12
C ARG A 91 0.35 -0.12 19.24
N ILE A 92 1.60 -0.60 19.17
CA ILE A 92 2.65 -0.30 20.15
C ILE A 92 3.09 1.17 20.02
N PHE A 93 3.42 1.61 18.81
CA PHE A 93 3.98 2.94 18.56
C PHE A 93 2.90 4.01 18.32
N ARG A 94 1.69 3.81 18.83
CA ARG A 94 0.61 4.81 18.70
C ARG A 94 0.84 6.09 19.52
N ASN A 95 1.73 6.01 20.51
CA ASN A 95 2.01 7.12 21.41
C ASN A 95 2.84 8.17 20.67
N LYS A 96 2.51 9.45 20.87
CA LYS A 96 3.25 10.56 20.27
C LYS A 96 4.59 10.71 20.98
N VAL A 97 5.68 10.71 20.24
CA VAL A 97 7.01 11.04 20.76
C VAL A 97 7.03 12.53 21.12
N THR A 98 7.36 12.85 22.37
CA THR A 98 7.51 14.24 22.83
C THR A 98 8.97 14.66 22.84
N GLU A 99 9.24 15.96 22.69
CA GLU A 99 10.61 16.52 22.73
C GLU A 99 11.31 16.22 24.06
N GLU A 100 10.54 16.14 25.15
CA GLU A 100 11.01 15.80 26.49
C GLU A 100 11.53 14.35 26.59
N GLU A 101 10.91 13.39 25.90
CA GLU A 101 11.39 12.00 25.81
C GLU A 101 12.68 11.90 24.98
N ILE A 102 12.79 12.67 23.89
CA ILE A 102 13.98 12.70 23.03
C ILE A 102 15.18 13.29 23.78
N LEU A 103 14.97 14.34 24.57
CA LEU A 103 16.04 14.99 25.34
C LEU A 103 16.49 14.17 26.56
N LYS A 104 15.60 13.33 27.10
CA LYS A 104 15.88 12.48 28.27
C LYS A 104 16.67 11.22 27.91
N ASP A 105 16.50 10.69 26.71
CA ASP A 105 17.14 9.44 26.28
C ASP A 105 17.86 9.63 24.92
N LYS A 106 18.91 10.46 24.91
CA LYS A 106 19.69 10.80 23.70
C LYS A 106 20.44 9.62 23.07
N GLU A 107 20.58 8.50 23.77
CA GLU A 107 21.30 7.32 23.27
C GLU A 107 20.35 6.31 22.59
N ALA A 108 19.04 6.45 22.78
CA ALA A 108 18.01 5.55 22.25
C ALA A 108 17.32 6.05 20.98
N PHE A 109 17.48 7.35 20.65
CA PHE A 109 16.93 8.02 19.47
C PHE A 109 18.04 8.53 18.56
#